data_AF-A0A2G9MUG1-F1
#
_entry.id   AF-A0A2G9MUG1-F1
#
_cell.length_a   1.000
_cell.length_b   1.000
_cell.length_c   1.000
_cell.angle_alpha   90.00
_cell.angle_beta   90.00
_cell.angle_gamma   90.00
#
_symmetry.space_group_name_H-M   'P 1'
#
loop_
_entity.id
_entity.type
_entity.pdbx_description
1 polymer ?
#
loop_
_entity_poly.entity_id
_entity_poly.type
_entity_poly.pdbx_seq_one_letter_code
_entity_poly.pdbx_strand_id
1 'polypeptide(L)'
;SPNTTKSRIEKIVKSSSGFLYLVAVYGTTGIKTGIQNYSLKAIKEVKKITKGKIPIGIGFGVSTPEDVKKYIQAGADAVIVGSAFLKLIEKTSKNNLEKSIATFTKSLKKQTLSKRS
;
A
#
# COMPACT_ATOMS: atom_id res chain seq x y z
N SER A 1 11.47 -4.57 2.28
CA SER A 1 11.00 -3.84 3.48
C SER A 1 11.77 -2.52 3.60
N PRO A 2 11.36 -1.58 4.47
CA PRO A 2 12.02 -0.27 4.61
C PRO A 2 13.49 -0.33 5.05
N ASN A 3 13.94 -1.47 5.58
CA ASN A 3 15.34 -1.71 5.98
C ASN A 3 16.18 -2.39 4.86
N THR A 4 15.71 -2.40 3.61
CA THR A 4 16.43 -3.05 2.49
C THR A 4 17.48 -2.10 1.92
N THR A 5 18.73 -2.57 1.80
CA THR A 5 19.84 -1.77 1.25
C THR A 5 19.64 -1.44 -0.23
N LYS A 6 20.22 -0.34 -0.69
CA LYS A 6 20.16 0.11 -2.10
C LYS A 6 20.61 -0.98 -3.08
N SER A 7 21.76 -1.62 -2.84
CA SER A 7 22.27 -2.69 -3.70
C SER A 7 21.28 -3.86 -3.82
N ARG A 8 20.58 -4.18 -2.74
CA ARG A 8 19.56 -5.23 -2.76
C ARG A 8 18.31 -4.81 -3.53
N ILE A 9 17.87 -3.55 -3.41
CA ILE A 9 16.77 -3.01 -4.21
C ILE A 9 17.11 -3.10 -5.71
N GLU A 10 18.32 -2.68 -6.12
CA GLU A 10 18.75 -2.75 -7.52
C GLU A 10 18.75 -4.17 -8.09
N LYS A 11 19.20 -5.15 -7.30
CA LYS A 11 19.14 -6.58 -7.67
C LYS A 11 17.69 -7.05 -7.85
N ILE A 12 16.81 -6.71 -6.92
CA ILE A 12 15.38 -7.09 -6.99
C ILE A 12 14.73 -6.48 -8.25
N VAL A 13 14.99 -5.21 -8.54
CA VAL A 13 14.43 -4.51 -9.71
C VAL A 13 14.87 -5.17 -11.02
N LYS A 14 16.14 -5.59 -11.14
CA LYS A 14 16.64 -6.31 -12.33
C LYS A 14 15.93 -7.64 -12.57
N SER A 15 15.43 -8.29 -11.52
CA SER A 15 14.76 -9.59 -11.59
C SER A 15 13.23 -9.50 -11.53
N SER A 16 12.65 -8.29 -11.50
CA SER A 16 11.20 -8.09 -11.36
C SER A 16 10.59 -7.54 -12.66
N SER A 17 9.44 -8.08 -13.08
CA SER A 17 8.74 -7.71 -14.32
C SER A 17 7.36 -7.04 -14.13
N GLY A 18 6.76 -7.15 -12.93
CA GLY A 18 5.44 -6.60 -12.63
C GLY A 18 5.50 -5.29 -11.85
N PHE A 19 5.59 -5.39 -10.53
CA PHE A 19 5.73 -4.26 -9.63
C PHE A 19 6.60 -4.64 -8.43
N LEU A 20 7.18 -3.66 -7.76
CA LEU A 20 7.92 -3.87 -6.52
C LEU A 20 6.96 -3.75 -5.33
N TYR A 21 6.78 -4.84 -4.57
CA TYR A 21 5.98 -4.82 -3.34
C TYR A 21 6.80 -4.32 -2.14
N LEU A 22 6.52 -3.08 -1.72
CA LEU A 22 7.01 -2.49 -0.49
C LEU A 22 6.09 -2.83 0.70
N VAL A 23 6.62 -3.48 1.72
CA VAL A 23 5.90 -3.78 2.97
C VAL A 23 5.96 -2.55 3.89
N ALA A 24 4.80 -1.98 4.23
CA ALA A 24 4.68 -0.91 5.21
C ALA A 24 4.74 -1.50 6.63
N VAL A 25 5.93 -1.51 7.21
CA VAL A 25 6.21 -1.85 8.62
C VAL A 25 6.08 -3.33 9.01
N TYR A 26 7.04 -3.78 9.81
CA TYR A 26 7.04 -5.05 10.53
C TYR A 26 5.89 -5.07 11.54
N GLY A 27 4.93 -5.97 11.35
CA GLY A 27 3.95 -6.28 12.39
C GLY A 27 4.64 -6.89 13.61
N THR A 28 4.02 -6.68 14.77
CA THR A 28 4.26 -7.30 16.09
C THR A 28 5.30 -6.67 17.02
N THR A 29 5.13 -5.40 17.39
CA THR A 29 5.35 -4.95 18.78
C THR A 29 4.48 -3.72 19.02
N GLY A 30 3.87 -3.64 20.20
CA GLY A 30 2.75 -2.76 20.50
C GLY A 30 2.94 -1.30 20.10
N ILE A 31 1.83 -0.65 19.76
CA ILE A 31 1.65 0.81 19.72
C ILE A 31 2.19 1.49 18.45
N LYS A 32 1.43 1.33 17.35
CA LYS A 32 0.74 2.43 16.62
C LYS A 32 0.08 1.86 15.36
N THR A 33 -1.24 1.69 15.42
CA THR A 33 -2.09 1.48 14.24
C THR A 33 -2.13 2.79 13.45
N GLY A 34 -1.41 2.85 12.33
CA GLY A 34 -1.43 3.99 11.44
C GLY A 34 -0.22 4.05 10.51
N ILE A 35 -0.34 4.87 9.46
CA ILE A 35 0.77 5.14 8.55
C ILE A 35 1.95 5.70 9.33
N GLN A 36 3.07 4.99 9.27
CA GLN A 36 4.31 5.46 9.84
C GLN A 36 5.09 6.30 8.83
N ASN A 37 5.65 7.43 9.29
CA ASN A 37 6.42 8.35 8.46
C ASN A 37 7.54 7.67 7.68
N TYR A 38 8.13 6.61 8.24
CA TYR A 38 9.20 5.89 7.57
C TYR A 38 8.71 5.11 6.33
N SER A 39 7.48 4.60 6.31
CA SER A 39 6.90 3.95 5.13
C SER A 39 6.74 4.94 3.98
N LEU A 40 6.35 6.18 4.30
CA LEU A 40 6.25 7.27 3.32
C LEU A 40 7.63 7.67 2.79
N LYS A 41 8.65 7.72 3.65
CA LYS A 41 10.04 7.97 3.23
C LYS A 41 10.58 6.84 2.35
N ALA A 42 10.31 5.58 2.72
CA ALA A 42 10.74 4.41 1.96
C ALA A 42 10.17 4.40 0.53
N ILE A 43 8.91 4.79 0.33
CA ILE A 43 8.35 4.95 -1.03
C ILE A 43 9.20 5.92 -1.85
N LYS A 44 9.51 7.10 -1.30
CA LYS A 44 10.28 8.14 -1.99
C LYS A 44 11.70 7.66 -2.32
N GLU A 45 12.35 6.99 -1.39
CA GLU A 45 13.71 6.46 -1.57
C GLU A 45 13.74 5.35 -2.63
N VAL A 46 12.83 4.39 -2.56
CA VAL A 46 12.71 3.31 -3.54
C VAL A 46 12.39 3.88 -4.92
N LYS A 47 11.53 4.89 -5.03
CA LYS A 47 11.22 5.56 -6.31
C LYS A 47 12.45 6.26 -6.91
N LYS A 48 13.28 6.89 -6.07
CA LYS A 48 14.57 7.46 -6.50
C LYS A 48 15.55 6.39 -6.99
N ILE A 49 15.69 5.29 -6.25
CA ILE A 49 16.63 4.20 -6.59
C ILE A 49 16.21 3.51 -7.90
N THR A 50 14.91 3.23 -8.04
CA THR A 50 14.35 2.57 -9.23
C THR A 50 14.25 3.49 -10.44
N LYS A 51 14.44 4.81 -10.26
CA LYS A 51 14.24 5.84 -11.29
C LYS A 51 12.88 5.76 -11.97
N GLY A 52 11.85 5.28 -11.26
CA GLY A 52 10.51 5.07 -11.81
C GLY A 52 10.40 3.98 -12.87
N LYS A 53 11.41 3.11 -13.04
CA LYS A 53 11.41 2.04 -14.05
C LYS A 53 10.46 0.89 -13.73
N ILE A 54 10.05 0.75 -12.48
CA ILE A 54 9.11 -0.27 -12.02
C ILE A 54 8.05 0.36 -11.12
N PRO A 55 6.76 0.03 -11.27
CA PRO A 55 5.72 0.48 -10.36
C PRO A 55 5.97 0.01 -8.93
N ILE A 56 5.64 0.84 -7.94
CA ILE A 56 5.79 0.51 -6.52
C ILE A 56 4.41 0.30 -5.90
N GLY A 57 4.14 -0.93 -5.47
CA GLY A 57 2.95 -1.27 -4.68
C GLY A 57 3.29 -1.26 -3.20
N ILE A 58 2.48 -0.61 -2.36
CA ILE A 58 2.63 -0.64 -0.91
C ILE A 58 1.46 -1.35 -0.25
N GLY A 59 1.72 -2.12 0.80
CA GLY A 59 0.70 -2.83 1.55
C GLY A 59 1.17 -3.13 2.96
N PHE A 60 0.33 -3.81 3.73
CA PHE A 60 0.48 -4.08 5.17
C PHE A 60 -0.04 -2.91 6.05
N GLY A 61 -1.09 -3.17 6.85
CA GLY A 61 -1.67 -2.18 7.76
C GLY A 61 -2.58 -1.11 7.13
N VAL A 62 -2.90 -1.20 5.84
CA VAL A 62 -3.85 -0.27 5.18
C VAL A 62 -5.28 -0.61 5.56
N SER A 63 -6.03 0.35 6.11
CA SER A 63 -7.39 0.09 6.59
C SER A 63 -8.43 1.13 6.22
N THR A 64 -8.01 2.35 5.86
CA THR A 64 -8.91 3.47 5.58
C THR A 64 -8.65 4.08 4.20
N PRO A 65 -9.64 4.77 3.60
CA PRO A 65 -9.42 5.61 2.44
C PRO A 65 -8.30 6.65 2.65
N GLU A 66 -8.22 7.24 3.84
CA GLU A 66 -7.19 8.22 4.21
C GLU A 66 -5.79 7.61 4.15
N ASP A 67 -5.64 6.34 4.52
CA ASP A 67 -4.37 5.61 4.37
C ASP A 67 -3.98 5.50 2.89
N VAL A 68 -4.92 5.09 2.03
CA VAL A 68 -4.70 5.00 0.58
C VAL A 68 -4.25 6.35 0.03
N LYS A 69 -4.96 7.43 0.38
CA LYS A 69 -4.63 8.79 -0.07
C LYS A 69 -3.21 9.18 0.29
N LYS A 70 -2.78 8.96 1.54
CA LYS A 70 -1.43 9.27 2.02
C LYS A 70 -0.35 8.49 1.27
N TYR A 71 -0.57 7.21 0.99
CA TYR A 71 0.39 6.41 0.23
C TYR A 71 0.51 6.83 -1.23
N ILE A 72 -0.62 7.13 -1.89
CA ILE A 72 -0.62 7.67 -3.25
C ILE A 72 0.10 9.02 -3.30
N GLN A 73 -0.17 9.92 -2.34
CA GLN A 73 0.52 11.22 -2.23
C GLN A 73 2.02 11.10 -1.95
N ALA A 74 2.45 10.02 -1.28
CA ALA A 74 3.88 9.74 -1.08
C ALA A 74 4.58 9.18 -2.33
N GLY A 75 3.82 8.84 -3.38
CA GLY A 75 4.34 8.38 -4.66
C GLY A 75 4.21 6.87 -4.90
N ALA A 76 3.38 6.15 -4.14
CA ALA A 76 3.06 4.76 -4.45
C ALA A 76 2.22 4.69 -5.72
N ASP A 77 2.48 3.70 -6.58
CA ASP A 77 1.72 3.48 -7.82
C ASP A 77 0.53 2.52 -7.58
N ALA A 78 0.59 1.70 -6.52
CA ALA A 78 -0.50 0.86 -6.07
C ALA A 78 -0.56 0.76 -4.53
N VAL A 79 -1.75 0.51 -3.98
CA VAL A 79 -1.97 0.25 -2.55
C VAL A 79 -2.71 -1.09 -2.40
N ILE A 80 -2.15 -1.99 -1.59
CA ILE A 80 -2.63 -3.36 -1.37
C ILE A 80 -3.34 -3.41 -0.02
N VAL A 81 -4.62 -3.80 -0.04
CA VAL A 81 -5.50 -3.87 1.13
C VAL A 81 -6.01 -5.29 1.26
N GLY A 82 -5.71 -5.95 2.39
CA GLY A 82 -6.12 -7.33 2.64
C GLY A 82 -6.89 -7.47 3.95
N SER A 83 -6.23 -7.18 5.08
CA SER A 83 -6.81 -7.34 6.42
C SER A 83 -8.10 -6.53 6.64
N ALA A 84 -8.25 -5.37 6.02
CA ALA A 84 -9.50 -4.60 6.10
C ALA A 84 -10.66 -5.27 5.35
N PHE A 85 -10.40 -5.92 4.21
CA PHE A 85 -11.41 -6.72 3.51
C PHE A 85 -11.79 -7.96 4.31
N LEU A 86 -10.82 -8.66 4.91
CA LEU A 86 -11.11 -9.82 5.78
C LEU A 86 -12.01 -9.42 6.95
N LYS A 87 -11.67 -8.34 7.67
CA LYS A 87 -12.51 -7.81 8.75
C LYS A 87 -13.91 -7.40 8.29
N LEU A 88 -14.04 -6.87 7.08
CA LEU A 88 -15.32 -6.53 6.49
C LEU A 88 -16.15 -7.79 6.21
N ILE A 89 -15.53 -8.82 5.63
CA ILE A 89 -16.15 -10.11 5.32
C ILE A 89 -16.65 -10.78 6.62
N GLU A 90 -15.82 -10.82 7.66
CA GLU A 90 -16.16 -11.41 8.97
C GLU A 90 -17.37 -10.73 9.64
N LYS A 91 -17.56 -9.43 9.42
CA LYS A 91 -18.62 -8.62 10.06
C LYS A 91 -19.87 -8.45 9.21
N THR A 92 -19.87 -8.91 7.96
CA THR A 92 -20.97 -8.70 7.03
C THR A 92 -21.73 -10.00 6.78
N SER A 93 -23.06 -9.97 6.88
CA SER A 93 -23.89 -11.12 6.51
C SER A 93 -23.77 -11.43 5.01
N LYS A 94 -23.93 -12.70 4.63
CA LYS A 94 -23.81 -13.17 3.23
C LYS A 94 -24.66 -12.33 2.26
N ASN A 95 -25.89 -11.99 2.64
CA ASN A 95 -26.82 -11.23 1.81
C ASN A 95 -26.35 -9.80 1.50
N ASN A 96 -25.47 -9.22 2.33
CA ASN A 96 -24.93 -7.87 2.14
C ASN A 96 -23.46 -7.85 1.71
N LEU A 97 -22.82 -9.01 1.59
CA LEU A 97 -21.37 -9.12 1.43
C LEU A 97 -20.86 -8.41 0.18
N GLU A 98 -21.48 -8.69 -0.97
CA GLU A 98 -21.10 -8.09 -2.25
C GLU A 98 -21.24 -6.56 -2.21
N LYS A 99 -22.37 -6.06 -1.67
CA LYS A 99 -22.62 -4.62 -1.54
C LYS A 99 -21.60 -3.94 -0.63
N SER A 100 -21.25 -4.56 0.49
CA SER A 100 -20.23 -4.04 1.42
C SER A 100 -18.85 -4.01 0.77
N ILE A 101 -18.43 -5.09 0.10
CA ILE A 101 -17.16 -5.16 -0.62
C ILE A 101 -17.10 -4.10 -1.73
N ALA A 102 -18.16 -3.97 -2.53
CA ALA A 102 -18.23 -2.98 -3.60
C ALA A 102 -18.17 -1.55 -3.07
N THR A 103 -18.89 -1.25 -1.99
CA THR A 103 -18.90 0.08 -1.36
C THR A 103 -17.53 0.45 -0.80
N PHE A 104 -16.89 -0.49 -0.09
CA PHE A 104 -15.55 -0.27 0.46
C PHE A 104 -14.50 -0.15 -0.65
N THR A 105 -14.56 -1.00 -1.68
CA THR A 105 -13.66 -0.90 -2.83
C THR A 105 -13.79 0.46 -3.53
N LYS A 106 -15.02 0.96 -3.73
CA LYS A 106 -15.27 2.29 -4.31
C LYS A 106 -14.69 3.41 -3.45
N SER A 107 -14.84 3.35 -2.13
CA SER A 107 -14.33 4.37 -1.22
C SER A 107 -12.80 4.45 -1.24
N LEU A 108 -12.11 3.29 -1.28
CA LEU A 108 -10.66 3.21 -1.45
C LEU A 108 -10.22 3.69 -2.84
N LYS A 109 -10.90 3.23 -3.91
CA LYS A 109 -10.55 3.57 -5.30
C LYS A 109 -10.64 5.07 -5.57
N LYS A 110 -11.62 5.77 -4.98
CA LYS A 110 -11.76 7.23 -5.09
C LYS A 110 -10.48 7.97 -4.67
N GLN A 111 -9.72 7.42 -3.72
CA GLN A 111 -8.50 8.05 -3.21
C GLN A 111 -7.29 7.87 -4.13
N THR A 112 -7.38 6.96 -5.11
CA THR A 112 -6.32 6.79 -6.13
C THR A 112 -6.51 7.71 -7.33
N LEU A 113 -7.65 8.40 -7.43
CA LEU A 113 -8.03 9.21 -8.60
C LEU A 113 -7.61 10.68 -8.50
N SER A 114 -6.83 11.05 -7.48
CA SER A 114 -6.37 12.44 -7.32
C SER A 114 -5.46 12.81 -8.50
N LYS A 115 -5.82 13.91 -9.18
CA LYS A 115 -5.20 14.44 -10.41
C LYS A 115 -3.68 14.25 -10.39
N ARG A 116 -3.15 13.50 -11.36
CA ARG A 116 -1.79 13.68 -11.84
C ARG A 116 -1.74 15.12 -12.38
N SER A 117 -1.39 16.07 -11.52
CA SER A 117 -0.90 17.38 -11.93
C SER A 117 0.58 17.27 -12.27
#